data_AF-A0A8S2WLH9-F1
#
_entry.id   AF-A0A8S2WLH9-F1
#
_cell.length_a   1.000
_cell.length_b   1.000
_cell.length_c   1.000
_cell.angle_alpha   90.00
_cell.angle_beta   90.00
_cell.angle_gamma   90.00
#
_symmetry.space_group_name_H-M   'P 1'
#
loop_
_entity.id
_entity.type
_entity.pdbx_description
1 polymer ?
#
loop_
_entity_poly.entity_id
_entity_poly.type
_entity_poly.pdbx_seq_one_letter_code
_entity_poly.pdbx_strand_id
1 'polypeptide(L)'
;MLENITLPVLNDQQPYILPNDLNTEHLSCGCTIVTDERHLKISKKCNLKINDTLIHRLSEPLRLCWKQIGREFNFNDVDLIDIEKTYRIDGLRECSHQMLREWYTRSPDTCTIEHLITILIRNKLINIALNVHDIVTSYISEILEDK
;
A
#
# COMPACT_ATOMS: atom_id res chain seq x y z
N MET A 1 -43.86 -30.73 31.12
CA MET A 1 -42.57 -31.41 30.90
C MET A 1 -41.79 -30.52 29.94
N LEU A 2 -40.87 -29.73 30.50
CA LEU A 2 -40.05 -28.74 29.79
C LEU A 2 -38.63 -29.29 29.78
N GLU A 3 -38.12 -29.63 28.59
CA GLU A 3 -36.72 -30.04 28.43
C GLU A 3 -35.86 -28.79 28.26
N ASN A 4 -34.98 -28.56 29.24
CA ASN A 4 -33.96 -27.53 29.26
C ASN A 4 -32.86 -27.88 28.26
N ILE A 5 -32.69 -27.05 27.22
CA ILE A 5 -31.54 -27.13 26.32
C ILE A 5 -30.42 -26.26 26.90
N THR A 6 -29.41 -26.92 27.47
CA THR A 6 -28.18 -26.31 27.97
C THR A 6 -27.27 -25.97 26.79
N LEU A 7 -26.99 -24.67 26.58
CA LEU A 7 -25.95 -24.20 25.66
C LEU A 7 -24.56 -24.53 26.24
N PRO A 8 -23.58 -24.93 25.40
CA PRO A 8 -22.21 -25.13 25.88
C PRO A 8 -21.53 -23.79 26.16
N VAL A 9 -21.06 -23.67 27.41
CA VAL A 9 -20.14 -22.64 27.88
C VAL A 9 -18.80 -22.83 27.17
N LEU A 10 -18.44 -21.93 26.26
CA LEU A 10 -17.07 -21.77 25.78
C LEU A 10 -16.44 -20.64 26.59
N ASN A 11 -15.69 -21.05 27.62
CA ASN A 11 -14.79 -20.17 28.35
C ASN A 11 -13.37 -20.68 28.14
N ASP A 12 -12.68 -20.13 27.15
CA ASP A 12 -11.23 -20.15 27.08
C ASP A 12 -10.76 -18.74 26.72
N GLN A 13 -10.54 -17.96 27.77
CA GLN A 13 -9.66 -16.80 27.73
C GLN A 13 -8.24 -17.31 27.43
N GLN A 14 -7.81 -17.21 26.18
CA GLN A 14 -6.39 -17.10 25.86
C GLN A 14 -6.15 -15.72 25.24
N PRO A 15 -5.30 -14.88 25.85
CA PRO A 15 -4.89 -13.63 25.22
C PRO A 15 -4.06 -14.01 23.98
N TYR A 16 -4.49 -13.56 22.80
CA TYR A 16 -3.61 -13.50 21.65
C TYR A 16 -2.43 -12.61 22.03
N ILE A 17 -1.28 -13.24 22.30
CA ILE A 17 0.00 -12.56 22.43
C ILE A 17 0.29 -11.94 21.05
N LEU A 18 0.08 -10.63 20.94
CA LEU A 18 0.70 -9.84 19.88
C LEU A 18 2.22 -10.05 19.99
N PRO A 19 2.93 -10.34 18.89
CA PRO A 19 4.35 -10.02 18.82
C PRO A 19 4.47 -8.49 18.83
N ASN A 20 4.50 -7.94 20.04
CA ASN A 20 5.20 -6.69 20.32
C ASN A 20 6.66 -6.96 19.98
N ASP A 21 7.12 -6.47 18.83
CA ASP A 21 8.50 -6.04 18.58
C ASP A 21 8.64 -5.42 17.17
N LEU A 22 7.66 -4.61 16.74
CA LEU A 22 7.91 -3.60 15.72
C LEU A 22 8.47 -2.38 16.45
N ASN A 23 9.78 -2.42 16.71
CA ASN A 23 10.57 -1.27 17.13
C ASN A 23 10.32 -0.13 16.14
N THR A 24 9.40 0.75 16.52
CA THR A 24 9.05 1.97 15.81
C THR A 24 9.96 3.05 16.34
N GLU A 25 11.26 2.94 16.05
CA GLU A 25 12.22 3.99 16.38
C GLU A 25 12.51 4.84 15.14
N HIS A 26 12.07 6.09 15.23
CA HIS A 26 12.57 7.27 14.51
C HIS A 26 12.76 7.16 12.99
N LEU A 27 11.72 7.55 12.24
CA LEU A 27 11.76 7.88 10.83
C LEU A 27 12.52 9.20 10.60
N SER A 28 13.84 9.10 10.55
CA SER A 28 14.74 10.15 10.12
C SER A 28 15.83 9.52 9.25
N CYS A 29 15.63 9.56 7.93
CA CYS A 29 16.66 9.39 6.90
C CYS A 29 17.38 8.02 6.85
N GLY A 30 16.95 7.14 5.95
CA GLY A 30 17.74 6.00 5.44
C GLY A 30 17.21 4.59 5.75
N CYS A 31 15.89 4.39 5.71
CA CYS A 31 15.27 3.16 6.21
C CYS A 31 15.58 1.93 5.34
N THR A 32 16.26 0.94 5.95
CA THR A 32 16.23 -0.45 5.50
C THR A 32 15.12 -1.14 6.27
N ILE A 33 14.08 -1.60 5.59
CA ILE A 33 13.04 -2.41 6.23
C ILE A 33 13.49 -3.87 6.13
N VAL A 34 13.78 -4.45 7.28
CA VAL A 34 14.13 -5.87 7.40
C VAL A 34 12.82 -6.63 7.62
N THR A 35 12.29 -7.19 6.55
CA THR A 35 11.33 -8.30 6.65
C THR A 35 12.12 -9.57 6.39
N ASP A 36 11.96 -10.57 7.26
CA ASP A 36 12.64 -11.87 7.16
C ASP A 36 12.73 -12.36 5.70
N GLU A 37 13.95 -12.67 5.28
CA GLU A 37 14.40 -13.14 3.97
C GLU A 37 14.53 -12.15 2.80
N ARG A 38 14.06 -10.90 2.87
CA ARG A 38 14.38 -9.88 1.83
C ARG A 38 14.62 -8.51 2.46
N HIS A 39 15.89 -8.09 2.50
CA HIS A 39 16.27 -6.74 2.91
C HIS A 39 15.78 -5.72 1.88
N LEU A 40 14.63 -5.07 2.13
CA LEU A 40 14.22 -3.93 1.32
C LEU A 40 15.00 -2.70 1.80
N LYS A 41 16.16 -2.46 1.18
CA LYS A 41 16.85 -1.18 1.30
C LYS A 41 16.04 -0.15 0.51
N ILE A 42 15.19 0.63 1.18
CA ILE A 42 14.55 1.78 0.55
C ILE A 42 15.68 2.80 0.31
N SER A 43 16.21 2.78 -0.91
CA SER A 43 17.27 3.67 -1.34
C SER A 43 16.81 5.13 -1.22
N LYS A 44 17.74 6.06 -0.95
CA LYS A 44 17.48 7.52 -1.02
C LYS A 44 16.78 7.97 -2.31
N LYS A 45 16.86 7.15 -3.37
CA LYS A 45 16.16 7.30 -4.65
C LYS A 45 14.62 7.21 -4.59
N CYS A 46 14.03 6.73 -3.49
CA CYS A 46 12.57 6.60 -3.35
C CYS A 46 11.85 7.90 -2.93
N ASN A 47 12.58 8.99 -2.67
CA ASN A 47 11.97 10.32 -2.46
C ASN A 47 11.43 10.98 -3.74
N LEU A 48 11.42 10.24 -4.85
CA LEU A 48 10.86 10.69 -6.12
C LEU A 48 9.36 10.95 -5.97
N LYS A 49 8.92 12.14 -6.39
CA LYS A 49 7.49 12.44 -6.54
C LYS A 49 6.91 11.58 -7.65
N ILE A 50 5.72 11.06 -7.39
CA ILE A 50 4.97 10.33 -8.41
C ILE A 50 4.59 11.32 -9.52
N ASN A 51 4.64 10.85 -10.77
CA ASN A 51 4.24 11.58 -11.97
C ASN A 51 3.36 10.68 -12.85
N ASP A 52 2.76 11.23 -13.91
CA ASP A 52 1.82 10.47 -14.75
C ASP A 52 2.41 9.17 -15.32
N THR A 53 3.69 9.16 -15.70
CA THR A 53 4.38 7.95 -16.18
C THR A 53 4.44 6.87 -15.10
N LEU A 54 4.83 7.25 -13.88
CA LEU A 54 4.86 6.34 -12.74
C LEU A 54 3.45 5.89 -12.35
N ILE A 55 2.46 6.77 -12.33
CA ILE A 55 1.06 6.42 -12.07
C ILE A 55 0.59 5.33 -13.04
N HIS A 56 0.93 5.46 -14.33
CA HIS A 56 0.59 4.45 -15.33
C HIS A 56 1.28 3.09 -15.07
N ARG A 57 2.57 3.09 -14.69
CA ARG A 57 3.32 1.85 -14.42
C ARG A 57 2.89 1.18 -13.11
N LEU A 58 2.56 1.98 -12.09
CA LEU A 58 2.21 1.52 -10.75
C LEU A 58 0.74 1.09 -10.61
N SER A 59 -0.14 1.50 -11.53
CA SER A 59 -1.56 1.15 -11.45
C SER A 59 -1.80 -0.37 -11.53
N GLU A 60 -1.01 -1.07 -12.32
CA GLU A 60 -1.11 -2.53 -12.53
C GLU A 60 -0.80 -3.36 -11.27
N PRO A 61 0.36 -3.22 -10.60
CA PRO A 61 0.63 -3.97 -9.38
C PRO A 61 -0.33 -3.64 -8.23
N LEU A 62 -0.96 -2.46 -8.25
CA LEU A 62 -1.89 -2.00 -7.22
C LEU A 62 -3.35 -2.39 -7.50
N ARG A 63 -3.68 -2.91 -8.68
CA ARG A 63 -5.07 -3.12 -9.15
C ARG A 63 -5.96 -3.95 -8.21
N LEU A 64 -5.39 -4.85 -7.40
CA LEU A 64 -6.17 -5.70 -6.49
C LEU A 64 -6.31 -5.10 -5.08
N CYS A 65 -5.40 -4.21 -4.69
CA CYS A 65 -5.35 -3.61 -3.36
C CYS A 65 -5.67 -2.10 -3.35
N TRP A 66 -6.03 -1.53 -4.50
CA TRP A 66 -6.18 -0.07 -4.66
C TRP A 66 -7.16 0.58 -3.66
N LYS A 67 -8.24 -0.11 -3.27
CA LYS A 67 -9.17 0.40 -2.23
C LYS A 67 -8.53 0.39 -0.84
N GLN A 68 -7.81 -0.69 -0.50
CA GLN A 68 -7.10 -0.78 0.78
C GLN A 68 -6.07 0.34 0.88
N ILE A 69 -5.32 0.58 -0.20
CA ILE A 69 -4.32 1.63 -0.28
C ILE A 69 -4.94 3.02 -0.33
N GLY A 70 -6.05 3.20 -1.05
CA GLY A 70 -6.77 4.47 -1.09
C GLY A 70 -7.23 4.93 0.30
N ARG A 71 -7.68 4.02 1.16
CA ARG A 71 -8.02 4.37 2.56
C ARG A 71 -6.82 4.91 3.33
N GLU A 72 -5.64 4.37 3.10
CA GLU A 72 -4.39 4.84 3.71
C GLU A 72 -3.97 6.22 3.18
N PHE A 73 -4.46 6.61 2.00
CA PHE A 73 -4.35 7.95 1.44
C PHE A 73 -5.52 8.87 1.82
N ASN A 74 -6.30 8.52 2.84
CA ASN A 74 -7.47 9.25 3.34
C ASN A 74 -8.63 9.40 2.34
N PHE A 75 -8.77 8.46 1.40
CA PHE A 75 -10.00 8.34 0.63
C PHE A 75 -11.07 7.71 1.52
N ASN A 76 -12.24 8.34 1.57
CA ASN A 76 -13.38 7.72 2.24
C ASN A 76 -14.04 6.67 1.33
N ASP A 77 -14.94 5.85 1.88
CA ASP A 77 -15.58 4.80 1.09
C ASP A 77 -16.44 5.37 -0.06
N VAL A 78 -16.96 6.59 0.06
CA VAL A 78 -17.74 7.25 -1.02
C VAL A 78 -16.83 7.55 -2.21
N ASP A 79 -15.65 8.15 -1.98
CA ASP A 79 -14.66 8.42 -3.01
C ASP A 79 -14.27 7.13 -3.76
N LEU A 80 -14.00 6.06 -3.02
CA LEU A 80 -13.59 4.78 -3.60
C LEU A 80 -14.73 4.10 -4.36
N ILE A 81 -15.97 4.21 -3.88
CA ILE A 81 -17.15 3.72 -4.58
C ILE A 81 -17.37 4.50 -5.87
N ASP A 82 -17.18 5.81 -5.86
CA ASP A 82 -17.38 6.67 -7.03
C ASP A 82 -16.31 6.42 -8.10
N ILE A 83 -15.04 6.25 -7.71
CA ILE A 83 -13.97 5.81 -8.61
C ILE A 83 -14.35 4.45 -9.23
N GLU A 84 -14.76 3.47 -8.43
CA GLU A 84 -15.13 2.16 -8.96
C GLU A 84 -16.34 2.24 -9.88
N LYS A 85 -17.40 2.94 -9.51
CA LYS A 85 -18.59 3.08 -10.35
C LYS A 85 -18.26 3.72 -11.71
N THR A 86 -17.36 4.70 -11.70
CA THR A 86 -17.01 5.46 -12.91
C THR A 86 -16.10 4.64 -13.83
N TYR A 87 -15.10 3.95 -13.28
CA TYR A 87 -14.00 3.37 -14.07
C TYR A 87 -13.95 1.84 -14.09
N ARG A 88 -14.86 1.14 -13.40
CA ARG A 88 -14.87 -0.32 -13.35
C ARG A 88 -15.04 -0.97 -14.73
N ILE A 89 -15.72 -0.31 -15.67
CA ILE A 89 -15.87 -0.82 -17.03
C ILE A 89 -14.53 -0.94 -17.78
N ASP A 90 -13.57 -0.08 -17.43
CA ASP A 90 -12.21 -0.09 -17.98
C ASP A 90 -11.26 -1.02 -17.19
N GLY A 91 -11.76 -1.59 -16.09
CA GLY A 91 -11.08 -2.59 -15.27
C GLY A 91 -10.44 -2.04 -14.00
N LEU A 92 -10.02 -2.96 -13.12
CA LEU A 92 -9.46 -2.59 -11.80
C LEU A 92 -8.15 -1.82 -11.88
N ARG A 93 -7.38 -2.02 -12.96
CA ARG A 93 -6.18 -1.24 -13.24
C ARG A 93 -6.53 0.24 -13.41
N GLU A 94 -7.63 0.55 -14.09
CA GLU A 94 -8.07 1.94 -14.28
C GLU A 94 -8.55 2.55 -12.97
N CYS A 95 -9.29 1.82 -12.14
CA CYS A 95 -9.64 2.29 -10.79
C CYS A 95 -8.40 2.62 -9.95
N SER A 96 -7.37 1.78 -10.00
CA SER A 96 -6.08 2.01 -9.35
C SER A 96 -5.35 3.23 -9.91
N HIS A 97 -5.36 3.40 -11.23
CA HIS A 97 -4.79 4.55 -11.92
C HIS A 97 -5.46 5.86 -11.44
N GLN A 98 -6.79 5.91 -11.44
CA GLN A 98 -7.55 7.09 -11.04
C GLN A 98 -7.39 7.41 -9.55
N MET A 99 -7.35 6.39 -8.69
CA MET A 99 -7.02 6.58 -7.27
C MET A 99 -5.65 7.23 -7.07
N LEU A 100 -4.62 6.79 -7.80
CA LEU A 100 -3.28 7.39 -7.74
C LEU A 100 -3.24 8.83 -8.27
N ARG A 101 -3.98 9.14 -9.35
CA ARG A 101 -4.10 10.51 -9.88
C ARG A 101 -4.79 11.45 -8.89
N GLU A 102 -5.86 10.97 -8.26
CA GLU A 102 -6.55 11.71 -7.21
C GLU A 102 -5.62 11.93 -6.00
N TRP A 103 -4.84 10.92 -5.61
CA TRP A 103 -3.90 11.05 -4.50
C TRP A 103 -2.83 12.11 -4.80
N TYR A 104 -2.28 12.10 -6.02
CA TYR A 104 -1.34 13.12 -6.48
C TYR A 104 -1.95 14.53 -6.44
N THR A 105 -3.22 14.66 -6.80
CA THR A 105 -3.94 15.94 -6.83
C THR A 105 -4.27 16.45 -5.42
N ARG A 106 -4.73 15.57 -4.52
CA ARG A 106 -5.16 15.92 -3.16
C ARG A 106 -3.98 16.18 -2.22
N SER A 107 -2.87 15.47 -2.40
CA SER A 107 -1.74 15.49 -1.46
C SER A 107 -0.37 15.50 -2.17
N PRO A 108 -0.07 16.54 -2.97
CA PRO A 108 1.13 16.59 -3.82
C PRO A 108 2.45 16.61 -3.05
N ASP A 109 2.42 16.95 -1.76
CA ASP A 109 3.61 16.98 -0.89
C ASP A 109 3.96 15.60 -0.33
N THR A 110 2.97 14.74 -0.13
CA THR A 110 3.15 13.37 0.38
C THR A 110 3.14 12.32 -0.73
N CYS A 111 2.85 12.71 -1.97
CA CYS A 111 2.75 11.81 -3.12
C CYS A 111 4.14 11.39 -3.64
N THR A 112 4.88 10.63 -2.81
CA THR A 112 6.20 10.10 -3.10
C THR A 112 6.19 8.57 -3.16
N ILE A 113 7.15 8.00 -3.88
CA ILE A 113 7.34 6.54 -3.94
C ILE A 113 7.63 5.95 -2.57
N GLU A 114 8.45 6.62 -1.76
CA GLU A 114 8.77 6.20 -0.40
C GLU A 114 7.51 6.08 0.46
N HIS A 115 6.58 7.04 0.35
CA HIS A 115 5.32 7.00 1.08
C HIS A 115 4.44 5.81 0.64
N LEU A 116 4.33 5.58 -0.67
CA LEU A 116 3.60 4.44 -1.22
C LEU A 116 4.19 3.10 -0.75
N ILE A 117 5.51 2.92 -0.86
CA ILE A 117 6.21 1.70 -0.42
C ILE A 117 6.01 1.48 1.08
N THR A 118 6.12 2.55 1.89
CA THR A 118 5.90 2.48 3.34
C THR A 118 4.49 1.99 3.68
N ILE A 119 3.47 2.53 3.00
CA ILE A 119 2.08 2.12 3.20
C ILE A 119 1.87 0.66 2.79
N LEU A 120 2.42 0.23 1.65
CA LEU A 120 2.32 -1.15 1.20
C LEU A 120 2.92 -2.12 2.22
N ILE A 121 4.06 -1.78 2.80
CA ILE A 121 4.73 -2.60 3.80
C ILE A 121 3.94 -2.65 5.10
N ARG A 122 3.44 -1.50 5.58
CA ARG A 122 2.56 -1.42 6.76
C ARG A 122 1.32 -2.30 6.62
N ASN A 123 0.81 -2.42 5.39
CA ASN A 123 -0.35 -3.24 5.04
C ASN A 123 0.00 -4.71 4.71
N LYS A 124 1.23 -5.14 4.97
CA LYS A 124 1.74 -6.50 4.69
C LYS A 124 1.70 -6.89 3.21
N LEU A 125 1.69 -5.90 2.30
CA LEU A 125 1.69 -6.10 0.85
C LEU A 125 3.14 -6.11 0.30
N ILE A 126 4.01 -6.92 0.91
CA ILE A 126 5.46 -6.92 0.66
C ILE A 126 5.80 -7.23 -0.80
N ASN A 127 5.11 -8.21 -1.40
CA ASN A 127 5.32 -8.56 -2.81
C ASN A 127 4.98 -7.40 -3.76
N ILE A 128 3.96 -6.62 -3.42
CA ILE A 128 3.57 -5.44 -4.20
C ILE A 128 4.59 -4.32 -4.00
N ALA A 129 5.05 -4.11 -2.76
CA ALA A 129 6.11 -3.14 -2.47
C ALA A 129 7.41 -3.43 -3.24
N LEU A 130 7.80 -4.70 -3.35
CA LEU A 130 8.95 -5.13 -4.15
C LEU A 130 8.73 -4.84 -5.63
N ASN A 131 7.57 -5.21 -6.19
CA ASN A 131 7.26 -4.91 -7.59
C ASN A 131 7.28 -3.40 -7.88
N VAL A 132 6.74 -2.59 -6.98
CA VAL A 132 6.78 -1.12 -7.08
C VAL A 132 8.22 -0.61 -7.04
N HIS A 133 9.04 -1.13 -6.13
CA HIS A 133 10.45 -0.77 -6.03
C HIS A 133 11.23 -1.10 -7.32
N ASP A 134 10.99 -2.26 -7.91
CA ASP A 134 11.66 -2.70 -9.14
C ASP A 134 11.26 -1.83 -10.34
N ILE A 135 9.96 -1.51 -10.46
CA ILE A 135 9.45 -0.58 -11.49
C ILE A 135 10.13 0.79 -11.37
N VAL A 136 10.24 1.31 -10.15
CA VAL A 136 10.85 2.64 -9.92
C VAL A 136 12.35 2.59 -10.17
N THR A 137 13.01 1.50 -9.80
CA THR A 137 14.44 1.32 -10.07
C THR A 137 14.71 1.29 -11.58
N SER A 138 13.92 0.55 -12.36
CA SER A 138 13.98 0.55 -13.82
C SER A 138 13.75 1.95 -14.39
N TYR A 139 12.69 2.63 -13.95
CA TYR A 139 12.34 3.97 -14.41
C TYR A 139 13.47 4.99 -14.16
N ILE A 140 14.13 4.92 -13.00
CA ILE A 140 15.25 5.82 -12.70
C ILE A 140 16.47 5.52 -13.58
N SER A 141 16.77 4.25 -13.85
CA SER A 141 17.85 3.88 -14.75
C SER A 141 17.60 4.40 -16.17
N GLU A 142 16.37 4.25 -16.69
CA GLU A 142 15.96 4.79 -18.00
C GLU A 142 16.19 6.31 -18.09
N ILE A 143 15.84 7.08 -17.06
CA ILE A 143 16.05 8.55 -17.06
C ILE A 143 17.52 8.94 -16.98
N LEU A 144 18.35 8.14 -16.31
CA LEU A 144 19.78 8.43 -16.12
C LEU A 144 20.62 8.05 -17.34
N GLU A 145 20.19 7.08 -18.14
CA GLU A 145 20.86 6.69 -19.39
C GLU A 145 20.56 7.65 -20.55
N ASP A 146 19.46 8.39 -20.50
CA ASP A 146 19.06 9.41 -21.50
C ASP A 146 19.74 10.79 -21.31
N LYS A 147 20.76 10.91 -20.45
CA LYS A 147 21.51 12.15 -20.17
C LYS A 147 22.98 12.04 -20.53
#